data_AF-B6JA79-F1
#
_entry.id   AF-B6JA79-F1
#
_cell.length_a   1.000
_cell.length_b   1.000
_cell.length_c   1.000
_cell.angle_alpha   90.00
_cell.angle_beta   90.00
_cell.angle_gamma   90.00
#
_symmetry.space_group_name_H-M   'P 1'
#
loop_
_entity.id
_entity.type
_entity.pdbx_description
1 polymer ?
#
loop_
_entity_poly.entity_id
_entity_poly.type
_entity_poly.pdbx_seq_one_letter_code
_entity_poly.pdbx_strand_id
1 'polypeptide(L)'
;MADENEFRVRPGRIRSTRAQSVRPFIAQALAAAKKAGGGVSRSGRVVSGNRSRFGRGQRASIQANRLITARTRGAVIKARVVRHSARSAPLGTHLDYLRRDGVTRDGEKARLFGPGDGEADGRAFAERCEDDRHHFRFIVSPDDALEMSDLRSFTSDLVGQMEKDLGTRLDWVAVDHWNTEHPHVHLIVRGVRDDGQDLVISRDYIKEGMRDRARELITQELGPRTDLDIRRTLERQIETERWTQLDRQLVRDAGKTGITDLAPRADQTPDEFHALKVGRLRTLEVLGVAGQVGHSQWFIKPEAESVLRELGERGDIIKRMHRALTERGIERGSADYIIAAESLDVPIIGRLVERGLDDELKGTAYAVVDGVDGRTHHIKLPHLDAAGDSAPGSIVELRKFEDAQGERRVAIAVRSDLDLTSQVTASGSTWLDRQAIAREPASLSDGGFGAEVRDALDRRADHLVGQGLAERQGRRIVFARNLIETLRRRELDTVATKLAAETGLPHKPASNGEFIAGAYRQRLTLASGRFAMIDDGLGFHLVPWSPSLEKQLGRHVSGVARNDGGVDWSFGRKRGLGL
;
A
#
# COMPACT_ATOMS: atom_id res chain seq x y z
N MET A 1 56.87 -65.17 -38.46
CA MET A 1 55.70 -65.43 -39.32
C MET A 1 54.68 -66.18 -38.48
N ALA A 2 53.40 -65.85 -38.69
CA ALA A 2 52.17 -66.53 -38.25
C ALA A 2 51.81 -66.54 -36.74
N ASP A 3 50.86 -65.64 -36.44
CA ASP A 3 49.61 -65.77 -35.65
C ASP A 3 49.44 -66.85 -34.56
N GLU A 4 48.92 -66.39 -33.41
CA GLU A 4 47.80 -66.96 -32.60
C GLU A 4 47.99 -66.70 -31.11
N ASN A 5 47.17 -65.81 -30.54
CA ASN A 5 46.59 -66.03 -29.22
C ASN A 5 45.26 -65.28 -29.10
N GLU A 6 44.20 -66.06 -29.34
CA GLU A 6 42.78 -65.78 -29.17
C GLU A 6 42.49 -65.37 -27.70
N PHE A 7 42.06 -64.12 -27.47
CA PHE A 7 41.52 -63.71 -26.17
C PHE A 7 40.02 -63.45 -26.26
N ARG A 8 39.23 -64.41 -25.78
CA ARG A 8 37.77 -64.29 -25.60
C ARG A 8 37.44 -63.65 -24.26
N VAL A 9 36.67 -62.57 -24.27
CA VAL A 9 36.00 -62.04 -23.07
C VAL A 9 34.52 -62.39 -23.08
N ARG A 10 34.06 -62.91 -21.93
CA ARG A 10 32.74 -63.47 -21.63
C ARG A 10 31.69 -62.37 -21.44
N PRO A 11 30.45 -62.52 -21.94
CA PRO A 11 29.37 -61.56 -21.67
C PRO A 11 28.91 -61.63 -20.20
N GLY A 12 28.90 -60.48 -19.55
CA GLY A 12 28.34 -60.27 -18.21
C GLY A 12 26.81 -60.22 -18.20
N ARG A 13 26.24 -60.50 -17.02
CA ARG A 13 24.86 -60.88 -16.71
C ARG A 13 23.81 -59.77 -16.92
N ILE A 14 22.57 -60.20 -17.20
CA ILE A 14 21.35 -59.39 -17.37
C ILE A 14 21.06 -58.53 -16.12
N ARG A 15 20.70 -57.25 -16.38
CA ARG A 15 20.43 -56.10 -15.48
C ARG A 15 21.64 -55.20 -15.20
N SER A 16 21.96 -54.30 -16.14
CA SER A 16 22.69 -53.07 -15.85
C SER A 16 21.90 -51.84 -16.31
N THR A 17 21.89 -50.85 -15.43
CA THR A 17 21.23 -49.55 -15.55
C THR A 17 21.97 -48.68 -16.58
N ARG A 18 21.19 -47.93 -17.38
CA ARG A 18 21.64 -47.03 -18.43
C ARG A 18 22.72 -46.04 -17.93
N ALA A 19 23.98 -46.29 -18.27
CA ALA A 19 24.97 -45.23 -18.38
C ALA A 19 24.66 -44.40 -19.63
N GLN A 20 24.70 -43.09 -19.49
CA GLN A 20 24.46 -42.10 -20.54
C GLN A 20 25.35 -42.37 -21.76
N SER A 21 24.76 -42.87 -22.84
CA SER A 21 25.41 -42.90 -24.15
C SER A 21 25.65 -41.45 -24.57
N VAL A 22 26.92 -41.06 -24.58
CA VAL A 22 27.40 -39.88 -25.30
C VAL A 22 26.94 -40.03 -26.75
N ARG A 23 26.24 -39.02 -27.28
CA ARG A 23 25.69 -39.06 -28.65
C ARG A 23 26.82 -39.35 -29.64
N PRO A 24 26.59 -40.16 -30.69
CA PRO A 24 27.60 -40.46 -31.70
C PRO A 24 28.24 -39.17 -32.23
N PHE A 25 29.56 -39.18 -32.47
CA PHE A 25 30.33 -38.01 -32.92
C PHE A 25 29.66 -37.26 -34.09
N ILE A 26 29.05 -37.99 -35.02
CA ILE A 26 28.33 -37.44 -36.17
C ILE A 26 27.12 -36.59 -35.74
N ALA A 27 26.38 -37.00 -34.71
CA ALA A 27 25.26 -36.23 -34.18
C ALA A 27 25.71 -34.96 -33.45
N GLN A 28 26.89 -34.99 -32.81
CA GLN A 28 27.50 -33.81 -32.20
C GLN A 28 28.03 -32.85 -33.26
N ALA A 29 28.68 -33.37 -34.31
CA ALA A 29 29.18 -32.60 -35.43
C ALA A 29 28.04 -31.94 -36.23
N LEU A 30 26.94 -32.65 -36.47
CA LEU A 30 25.75 -32.09 -37.13
C LEU A 30 25.04 -31.05 -36.25
N ALA A 31 25.00 -31.24 -34.93
CA ALA A 31 24.45 -30.26 -34.00
C ALA A 31 25.32 -28.99 -33.92
N ALA A 32 26.65 -29.14 -33.90
CA ALA A 32 27.60 -28.03 -33.95
C ALA A 32 27.50 -27.27 -35.28
N ALA A 33 27.41 -27.98 -36.41
CA ALA A 33 27.22 -27.38 -37.74
C ALA A 33 25.89 -26.61 -37.84
N LYS A 34 24.82 -27.12 -37.23
CA LYS A 34 23.51 -26.43 -37.17
C LYS A 34 23.55 -25.21 -36.25
N LYS A 35 24.27 -25.28 -35.12
CA LYS A 35 24.50 -24.17 -34.19
C LYS A 35 25.36 -23.06 -34.83
N ALA A 36 26.28 -23.43 -35.72
CA ALA A 36 27.06 -22.52 -36.57
C ALA A 36 26.30 -21.98 -37.80
N GLY A 37 25.02 -22.33 -37.97
CA GLY A 37 24.15 -21.77 -39.01
C GLY A 37 24.15 -22.50 -40.36
N GLY A 38 24.63 -23.74 -40.41
CA GLY A 38 24.48 -24.65 -41.56
C GLY A 38 23.13 -25.39 -41.55
N GLY A 39 22.59 -25.68 -42.73
CA GLY A 39 21.43 -26.57 -42.88
C GLY A 39 21.86 -28.04 -42.94
N VAL A 40 21.03 -28.95 -42.45
CA VAL A 40 21.22 -30.39 -42.64
C VAL A 40 20.13 -30.88 -43.59
N SER A 41 20.53 -31.38 -44.76
CA SER A 41 19.62 -31.97 -45.74
C SER A 41 18.99 -33.26 -45.21
N ARG A 42 17.87 -33.70 -45.81
CA ARG A 42 17.24 -35.00 -45.48
C ARG A 42 18.16 -36.20 -45.72
N SER A 43 19.24 -36.04 -46.49
CA SER A 43 20.28 -37.04 -46.74
C SER A 43 21.53 -36.88 -45.84
N GLY A 44 21.46 -36.09 -44.76
CA GLY A 44 22.54 -35.99 -43.77
C GLY A 44 23.76 -35.15 -44.18
N ARG A 45 23.74 -34.51 -45.35
CA ARG A 45 24.81 -33.58 -45.79
C ARG A 45 24.60 -32.18 -45.23
N VAL A 46 25.70 -31.57 -44.79
CA VAL A 46 25.77 -30.16 -44.38
C VAL A 46 25.69 -29.29 -45.64
N VAL A 47 24.70 -28.41 -45.70
CA VAL A 47 24.48 -27.51 -46.84
C VAL A 47 24.59 -26.07 -46.36
N SER A 48 25.15 -25.19 -47.20
CA SER A 48 25.17 -23.76 -46.93
C SER A 48 23.73 -23.23 -46.91
N GLY A 49 23.32 -22.67 -45.78
CA GLY A 49 21.99 -22.06 -45.66
C GLY A 49 21.90 -20.83 -46.55
N ASN A 50 21.03 -20.88 -47.57
CA ASN A 50 20.82 -19.80 -48.52
C ASN A 50 19.97 -18.66 -47.90
N ARG A 51 20.53 -18.01 -46.87
CA ARG A 51 19.97 -16.79 -46.25
C ARG A 51 21.09 -15.76 -46.17
N SER A 52 20.80 -14.59 -46.73
CA SER A 52 21.62 -13.36 -46.73
C SER A 52 22.42 -13.22 -45.42
N ARG A 53 23.72 -12.92 -45.56
CA ARG A 53 24.67 -12.72 -44.45
C ARG A 53 24.70 -11.27 -43.93
N PHE A 54 23.91 -10.38 -44.50
CA PHE A 54 23.80 -8.99 -44.04
C PHE A 54 23.05 -8.96 -42.69
N GLY A 55 23.72 -8.57 -41.60
CA GLY A 55 23.10 -8.43 -40.26
C GLY A 55 23.13 -9.68 -39.34
N ARG A 56 23.97 -10.69 -39.61
CA ARG A 56 24.23 -11.82 -38.69
C ARG A 56 24.99 -11.38 -37.43
N GLY A 57 24.31 -10.69 -36.54
CA GLY A 57 24.83 -10.24 -35.24
C GLY A 57 23.82 -9.33 -34.58
N GLN A 58 23.36 -8.32 -35.31
CA GLN A 58 22.36 -7.35 -34.86
C GLN A 58 21.00 -7.98 -34.54
N ARG A 59 20.52 -8.93 -35.37
CA ARG A 59 19.26 -9.64 -35.06
C ARG A 59 19.37 -10.59 -33.86
N ALA A 60 20.55 -11.17 -33.64
CA ALA A 60 20.78 -12.07 -32.52
C ALA A 60 20.91 -11.27 -31.20
N SER A 61 21.60 -10.13 -31.22
CA SER A 61 21.71 -9.24 -30.06
C SER A 61 20.37 -8.60 -29.70
N ILE A 62 19.57 -8.16 -30.69
CA ILE A 62 18.20 -7.65 -30.45
C ILE A 62 17.31 -8.72 -29.81
N GLN A 63 17.37 -9.99 -30.26
CA GLN A 63 16.59 -11.07 -29.66
C GLN A 63 17.09 -11.45 -28.26
N ALA A 64 18.40 -11.43 -28.04
CA ALA A 64 19.00 -11.70 -26.74
C ALA A 64 18.54 -10.66 -25.71
N ASN A 65 18.55 -9.37 -26.08
CA ASN A 65 18.24 -8.25 -25.19
C ASN A 65 16.80 -7.75 -25.24
N ARG A 66 15.87 -8.53 -25.81
CA ARG A 66 14.52 -8.05 -26.08
C ARG A 66 13.76 -7.51 -24.86
N LEU A 67 14.13 -7.91 -23.64
CA LEU A 67 13.48 -7.37 -22.44
C LEU A 67 13.99 -5.97 -22.11
N ILE A 68 15.23 -5.61 -22.46
CA ILE A 68 15.83 -4.31 -22.14
C ILE A 68 15.85 -3.34 -23.33
N THR A 69 15.63 -3.82 -24.56
CA THR A 69 15.62 -3.01 -25.79
C THR A 69 14.22 -2.74 -26.35
N ALA A 70 13.16 -3.00 -25.57
CA ALA A 70 11.80 -2.75 -26.00
C ALA A 70 11.58 -1.25 -26.26
N ARG A 71 11.24 -0.92 -27.53
CA ARG A 71 10.96 0.45 -27.97
C ARG A 71 9.52 0.90 -27.74
N THR A 72 8.61 -0.02 -27.44
CA THR A 72 7.27 0.34 -26.97
C THR A 72 7.38 0.95 -25.59
N ARG A 73 6.59 2.00 -25.34
CA ARG A 73 6.43 2.57 -24.01
C ARG A 73 5.80 1.54 -23.07
N GLY A 74 6.03 1.69 -21.77
CA GLY A 74 5.61 0.72 -20.76
C GLY A 74 4.43 1.22 -19.93
N ALA A 75 3.70 0.26 -19.34
CA ALA A 75 2.65 0.52 -18.37
C ALA A 75 2.53 -0.66 -17.42
N VAL A 76 2.30 -0.37 -16.15
CA VAL A 76 1.92 -1.34 -15.13
C VAL A 76 0.41 -1.30 -14.96
N ILE A 77 -0.22 -2.48 -14.98
CA ILE A 77 -1.63 -2.64 -14.66
C ILE A 77 -1.74 -3.63 -13.52
N LYS A 78 -2.32 -3.18 -12.41
CA LYS A 78 -2.75 -4.04 -11.31
C LYS A 78 -4.27 -4.09 -11.32
N ALA A 79 -4.84 -5.24 -11.03
CA ALA A 79 -6.28 -5.45 -11.05
C ALA A 79 -6.73 -6.28 -9.85
N ARG A 80 -7.90 -5.95 -9.31
CA ARG A 80 -8.60 -6.75 -8.32
C ARG A 80 -10.08 -6.82 -8.64
N VAL A 81 -10.64 -8.03 -8.53
CA VAL A 81 -12.10 -8.24 -8.55
C VAL A 81 -12.57 -8.22 -7.10
N VAL A 82 -13.51 -7.33 -6.78
CA VAL A 82 -14.08 -7.20 -5.44
C VAL A 82 -15.53 -7.67 -5.49
N ARG A 83 -15.79 -8.82 -4.87
CA ARG A 83 -17.13 -9.36 -4.72
C ARG A 83 -17.84 -8.65 -3.58
N HIS A 84 -19.08 -8.23 -3.83
CA HIS A 84 -19.89 -7.56 -2.82
C HIS A 84 -20.42 -8.61 -1.84
N SER A 85 -20.28 -8.34 -0.55
CA SER A 85 -20.80 -9.19 0.52
C SER A 85 -21.03 -8.34 1.77
N ALA A 86 -21.79 -8.84 2.74
CA ALA A 86 -22.02 -8.15 4.01
C ALA A 86 -20.71 -7.80 4.79
N ARG A 87 -19.57 -8.40 4.42
CA ARG A 87 -18.25 -8.18 5.04
C ARG A 87 -17.31 -7.30 4.21
N SER A 88 -17.65 -6.92 2.97
CA SER A 88 -16.78 -6.06 2.16
C SER A 88 -16.88 -4.60 2.62
N ALA A 89 -15.74 -3.91 2.66
CA ALA A 89 -15.71 -2.48 2.92
C ALA A 89 -16.59 -1.73 1.89
N PRO A 90 -17.42 -0.75 2.31
CA PRO A 90 -18.30 -0.02 1.39
C PRO A 90 -17.50 0.66 0.27
N LEU A 91 -18.00 0.56 -0.97
CA LEU A 91 -17.36 1.20 -2.13
C LEU A 91 -17.31 2.73 -1.97
N GLY A 92 -18.33 3.36 -1.40
CA GLY A 92 -18.36 4.81 -1.14
C GLY A 92 -17.16 5.28 -0.31
N THR A 93 -16.86 4.59 0.80
CA THR A 93 -15.69 4.92 1.65
C THR A 93 -14.37 4.81 0.90
N HIS A 94 -14.25 3.84 -0.01
CA HIS A 94 -13.06 3.70 -0.85
C HIS A 94 -12.94 4.87 -1.84
N LEU A 95 -14.03 5.26 -2.50
CA LEU A 95 -14.04 6.39 -3.44
C LEU A 95 -13.73 7.72 -2.75
N ASP A 96 -14.30 7.95 -1.57
CA ASP A 96 -14.01 9.13 -0.75
C ASP A 96 -12.54 9.19 -0.35
N TYR A 97 -11.94 8.05 -0.02
CA TYR A 97 -10.51 7.96 0.25
C TYR A 97 -9.67 8.32 -0.97
N LEU A 98 -9.96 7.73 -2.13
CA LEU A 98 -9.19 7.99 -3.35
C LEU A 98 -9.22 9.47 -3.75
N ARG A 99 -10.33 10.17 -3.50
CA ARG A 99 -10.44 11.63 -3.69
C ARG A 99 -9.64 12.43 -2.67
N ARG A 100 -9.60 11.96 -1.42
CA ARG A 100 -8.93 12.66 -0.32
C ARG A 100 -7.42 12.59 -0.43
N ASP A 101 -6.91 11.42 -0.81
CA ASP A 101 -5.48 11.14 -0.89
C ASP A 101 -4.92 11.54 -2.26
N GLY A 102 -5.75 11.55 -3.30
CA GLY A 102 -5.34 11.93 -4.64
C GLY A 102 -5.06 13.43 -4.78
N VAL A 103 -3.95 13.74 -5.42
CA VAL A 103 -3.61 15.09 -5.87
C VAL A 103 -3.46 15.09 -7.39
N THR A 104 -4.02 16.09 -8.07
CA THR A 104 -3.87 16.27 -9.52
C THR A 104 -2.47 16.79 -9.86
N ARG A 105 -2.12 16.84 -11.15
CA ARG A 105 -0.84 17.39 -11.62
C ARG A 105 -0.55 18.81 -11.07
N ASP A 106 -1.59 19.62 -10.90
CA ASP A 106 -1.48 21.02 -10.49
C ASP A 106 -1.46 21.21 -8.96
N GLY A 107 -1.49 20.13 -8.19
CA GLY A 107 -1.50 20.19 -6.72
C GLY A 107 -2.91 20.35 -6.12
N GLU A 108 -3.97 20.34 -6.92
CA GLU A 108 -5.34 20.38 -6.42
C GLU A 108 -5.82 19.01 -5.91
N LYS A 109 -6.89 19.00 -5.10
CA LYS A 109 -7.55 17.75 -4.70
C LYS A 109 -8.10 17.03 -5.93
N ALA A 110 -7.78 15.75 -6.04
CA ALA A 110 -8.25 14.94 -7.16
C ALA A 110 -9.78 14.77 -7.13
N ARG A 111 -10.37 14.80 -8.32
CA ARG A 111 -11.81 14.67 -8.52
C ARG A 111 -12.09 13.40 -9.30
N LEU A 112 -13.20 12.74 -8.98
CA LEU A 112 -13.63 11.59 -9.76
C LEU A 112 -14.08 12.07 -11.14
N PHE A 113 -13.67 11.35 -12.17
CA PHE A 113 -14.15 11.53 -13.54
C PHE A 113 -14.68 10.21 -14.09
N GLY A 114 -15.46 10.28 -15.17
CA GLY A 114 -16.07 9.11 -15.81
C GLY A 114 -16.23 9.33 -17.31
N PRO A 115 -17.18 8.64 -17.97
CA PRO A 115 -17.40 8.70 -19.42
C PRO A 115 -17.78 10.09 -19.97
N GLY A 116 -18.04 11.09 -19.12
CA GLY A 116 -18.44 12.44 -19.51
C GLY A 116 -17.46 13.51 -19.05
N ASP A 117 -17.66 14.73 -19.53
CA ASP A 117 -16.76 15.87 -19.25
C ASP A 117 -16.87 16.41 -17.82
N GLY A 118 -17.96 16.07 -17.10
CA GLY A 118 -18.21 16.50 -15.73
C GLY A 118 -17.53 15.66 -14.64
N GLU A 119 -17.54 16.18 -13.41
CA GLU A 119 -17.16 15.43 -12.21
C GLU A 119 -18.14 14.28 -11.98
N ALA A 120 -17.62 13.08 -11.72
CA ALA A 120 -18.44 11.91 -11.43
C ALA A 120 -18.82 11.87 -9.95
N ASP A 121 -20.11 11.63 -9.67
CA ASP A 121 -20.60 11.43 -8.31
C ASP A 121 -20.28 10.01 -7.82
N GLY A 122 -19.27 9.91 -6.95
CA GLY A 122 -18.84 8.65 -6.35
C GLY A 122 -19.91 7.98 -5.48
N ARG A 123 -20.80 8.75 -4.84
CA ARG A 123 -21.89 8.19 -4.05
C ARG A 123 -22.96 7.58 -4.95
N ALA A 124 -23.37 8.31 -5.98
CA ALA A 124 -24.31 7.79 -6.96
C ALA A 124 -23.77 6.55 -7.68
N PHE A 125 -22.47 6.51 -7.98
CA PHE A 125 -21.82 5.31 -8.54
C PHE A 125 -21.81 4.14 -7.56
N ALA A 126 -21.49 4.39 -6.28
CA ALA A 126 -21.50 3.35 -5.26
C ALA A 126 -22.90 2.76 -5.03
N GLU A 127 -23.94 3.60 -5.02
CA GLU A 127 -25.35 3.18 -4.92
C GLU A 127 -25.76 2.30 -6.11
N ARG A 128 -25.34 2.64 -7.35
CA ARG A 128 -25.58 1.78 -8.52
C ARG A 128 -24.91 0.42 -8.43
N CYS A 129 -23.78 0.32 -7.72
CA CYS A 129 -23.03 -0.93 -7.60
C CYS A 129 -23.55 -1.82 -6.45
N GLU A 130 -24.43 -1.34 -5.56
CA GLU A 130 -24.77 -2.03 -4.30
C GLU A 130 -25.32 -3.45 -4.50
N ASP A 131 -26.11 -3.65 -5.55
CA ASP A 131 -26.72 -4.93 -5.90
C ASP A 131 -25.88 -5.76 -6.89
N ASP A 132 -24.71 -5.27 -7.31
CA ASP A 132 -23.85 -5.99 -8.23
C ASP A 132 -23.15 -7.16 -7.56
N ARG A 133 -22.92 -8.24 -8.31
CA ARG A 133 -22.13 -9.37 -7.82
C ARG A 133 -20.69 -8.97 -7.46
N HIS A 134 -20.08 -8.09 -8.26
CA HIS A 134 -18.71 -7.63 -8.09
C HIS A 134 -18.47 -6.28 -8.77
N HIS A 135 -17.33 -5.67 -8.48
CA HIS A 135 -16.74 -4.60 -9.28
C HIS A 135 -15.26 -4.88 -9.51
N PHE A 136 -14.67 -4.22 -10.51
CA PHE A 136 -13.25 -4.27 -10.79
C PHE A 136 -12.57 -3.00 -10.29
N ARG A 137 -11.39 -3.16 -9.69
CA ARG A 137 -10.49 -2.06 -9.35
C ARG A 137 -9.21 -2.25 -10.14
N PHE A 138 -8.84 -1.24 -10.90
CA PHE A 138 -7.60 -1.20 -11.65
C PHE A 138 -6.73 -0.07 -11.13
N ILE A 139 -5.42 -0.30 -11.09
CA ILE A 139 -4.40 0.74 -10.99
C ILE A 139 -3.62 0.68 -12.29
N VAL A 140 -3.62 1.77 -13.04
CA VAL A 140 -2.92 1.92 -14.31
C VAL A 140 -1.82 2.96 -14.12
N SER A 141 -0.56 2.53 -14.23
CA SER A 141 0.62 3.39 -14.06
C SER A 141 1.44 3.39 -15.34
N PRO A 142 1.33 4.44 -16.18
CA PRO A 142 2.25 4.64 -17.30
C PRO A 142 3.69 4.84 -16.82
N ASP A 143 4.68 4.22 -17.47
CA ASP A 143 6.08 4.35 -17.06
C ASP A 143 6.59 5.80 -17.20
N ASP A 144 6.10 6.51 -18.23
CA ASP A 144 6.50 7.86 -18.61
C ASP A 144 5.38 8.90 -18.34
N ALA A 145 4.56 8.69 -17.30
CA ALA A 145 3.38 9.50 -17.00
C ALA A 145 3.63 11.02 -16.91
N LEU A 146 4.84 11.43 -16.48
CA LEU A 146 5.23 12.85 -16.38
C LEU A 146 5.40 13.53 -17.74
N GLU A 147 5.74 12.77 -18.78
CA GLU A 147 5.88 13.25 -20.16
C GLU A 147 4.52 13.32 -20.89
N MET A 148 3.51 12.61 -20.36
CA MET A 148 2.16 12.62 -20.91
C MET A 148 1.45 13.95 -20.64
N SER A 149 0.56 14.31 -21.55
CA SER A 149 -0.24 15.52 -21.49
C SER A 149 -1.27 15.44 -20.36
N ASP A 150 -2.10 14.40 -20.37
CA ASP A 150 -3.23 14.23 -19.47
C ASP A 150 -3.57 12.74 -19.23
N LEU A 151 -3.56 12.33 -17.95
CA LEU A 151 -3.94 10.98 -17.55
C LEU A 151 -5.45 10.72 -17.67
N ARG A 152 -6.29 11.76 -17.61
CA ARG A 152 -7.75 11.64 -17.75
C ARG A 152 -8.14 11.27 -19.18
N SER A 153 -7.59 11.98 -20.17
CA SER A 153 -7.78 11.67 -21.59
C SER A 153 -7.27 10.26 -21.92
N PHE A 154 -6.05 9.92 -21.48
CA PHE A 154 -5.48 8.57 -21.63
C PHE A 154 -6.40 7.48 -21.04
N THR A 155 -6.98 7.72 -19.85
CA THR A 155 -7.88 6.76 -19.21
C THR A 155 -9.16 6.55 -20.02
N SER A 156 -9.73 7.65 -20.54
CA SER A 156 -10.94 7.59 -21.36
C SER A 156 -10.70 6.81 -22.66
N ASP A 157 -9.56 7.03 -23.31
CA ASP A 157 -9.15 6.27 -24.50
C ASP A 157 -8.92 4.79 -24.18
N LEU A 158 -8.27 4.48 -23.04
CA LEU A 158 -8.03 3.11 -22.59
C LEU A 158 -9.36 2.39 -22.35
N VAL A 159 -10.31 3.02 -21.66
CA VAL A 159 -11.63 2.41 -21.42
C VAL A 159 -12.39 2.25 -22.74
N GLY A 160 -12.31 3.22 -23.67
CA GLY A 160 -12.90 3.07 -25.00
C GLY A 160 -12.33 1.89 -25.81
N GLN A 161 -11.04 1.57 -25.65
CA GLN A 161 -10.47 0.34 -26.22
C GLN A 161 -10.97 -0.91 -25.51
N MET A 162 -11.13 -0.86 -24.18
CA MET A 162 -11.70 -1.97 -23.41
C MET A 162 -13.15 -2.27 -23.84
N GLU A 163 -13.98 -1.24 -24.04
CA GLU A 163 -15.36 -1.41 -24.51
C GLU A 163 -15.41 -2.10 -25.88
N LYS A 164 -14.52 -1.72 -26.80
CA LYS A 164 -14.39 -2.36 -28.13
C LYS A 164 -13.94 -3.81 -28.02
N ASP A 165 -12.93 -4.09 -27.21
CA ASP A 165 -12.37 -5.43 -27.03
C ASP A 165 -13.36 -6.37 -26.33
N LEU A 166 -14.17 -5.85 -25.39
CA LEU A 166 -15.15 -6.61 -24.61
C LEU A 166 -16.54 -6.67 -25.26
N GLY A 167 -16.82 -5.82 -26.26
CA GLY A 167 -18.09 -5.79 -26.97
C GLY A 167 -19.28 -5.33 -26.09
N THR A 168 -19.04 -4.47 -25.11
CA THR A 168 -20.05 -3.91 -24.19
C THR A 168 -19.61 -2.53 -23.74
N ARG A 169 -20.56 -1.64 -23.48
CA ARG A 169 -20.24 -0.40 -22.74
C ARG A 169 -19.93 -0.70 -21.28
N LEU A 170 -19.10 0.15 -20.67
CA LEU A 170 -18.64 0.04 -19.29
C LEU A 170 -19.14 1.24 -18.47
N ASP A 171 -19.71 0.98 -17.29
CA ASP A 171 -19.97 2.02 -16.27
C ASP A 171 -18.74 2.09 -15.35
N TRP A 172 -18.10 3.25 -15.28
CA TRP A 172 -16.84 3.41 -14.56
C TRP A 172 -16.66 4.80 -13.98
N VAL A 173 -15.81 4.87 -12.95
CA VAL A 173 -15.25 6.11 -12.40
C VAL A 173 -13.76 5.96 -12.21
N ALA A 174 -13.01 7.05 -12.35
CA ALA A 174 -11.58 7.05 -12.14
C ALA A 174 -11.08 8.32 -11.45
N VAL A 175 -9.86 8.25 -10.95
CA VAL A 175 -9.13 9.38 -10.37
C VAL A 175 -7.63 9.18 -10.58
N ASP A 176 -6.94 10.24 -10.93
CA ASP A 176 -5.50 10.28 -11.13
C ASP A 176 -4.77 10.83 -9.90
N HIS A 177 -3.67 10.19 -9.53
CA HIS A 177 -2.85 10.54 -8.37
C HIS A 177 -1.43 10.92 -8.83
N TRP A 178 -0.97 12.11 -8.46
CA TRP A 178 0.35 12.66 -8.78
C TRP A 178 1.25 12.88 -7.56
N ASN A 179 0.73 12.69 -6.35
CA ASN A 179 1.45 12.80 -5.08
C ASN A 179 2.24 11.54 -4.67
N THR A 180 2.28 10.54 -5.55
CA THR A 180 3.09 9.32 -5.39
C THR A 180 4.37 9.40 -6.22
N GLU A 181 5.37 8.57 -5.92
CA GLU A 181 6.64 8.49 -6.69
C GLU A 181 6.39 8.21 -8.19
N HIS A 182 5.28 7.53 -8.50
CA HIS A 182 4.82 7.25 -9.85
C HIS A 182 3.37 7.70 -10.02
N PRO A 183 3.07 8.68 -10.90
CA PRO A 183 1.70 9.04 -11.19
C PRO A 183 0.92 7.86 -11.77
N HIS A 184 -0.33 7.69 -11.34
CA HIS A 184 -1.16 6.57 -11.74
C HIS A 184 -2.64 6.89 -11.65
N VAL A 185 -3.46 6.03 -12.28
CA VAL A 185 -4.91 6.17 -12.30
C VAL A 185 -5.55 4.99 -11.59
N HIS A 186 -6.45 5.30 -10.66
CA HIS A 186 -7.42 4.36 -10.13
C HIS A 186 -8.63 4.32 -11.05
N LEU A 187 -8.89 3.19 -11.67
CA LEU A 187 -10.06 2.97 -12.51
C LEU A 187 -10.97 1.92 -11.87
N ILE A 188 -12.18 2.32 -11.50
CA ILE A 188 -13.19 1.46 -10.92
C ILE A 188 -14.26 1.18 -11.98
N VAL A 189 -14.45 -0.10 -12.33
CA VAL A 189 -15.41 -0.53 -13.35
C VAL A 189 -16.48 -1.39 -12.71
N ARG A 190 -17.75 -1.06 -12.97
CA ARG A 190 -18.91 -1.82 -12.52
C ARG A 190 -18.87 -3.26 -13.06
N GLY A 191 -19.35 -4.23 -12.27
CA GLY A 191 -19.32 -5.65 -12.68
C GLY A 191 -20.51 -6.07 -13.54
N VAL A 192 -21.16 -5.14 -14.23
CA VAL A 192 -22.39 -5.37 -15.01
C VAL A 192 -22.21 -4.80 -16.41
N ARG A 193 -22.72 -5.52 -17.41
CA ARG A 193 -22.71 -5.16 -18.83
C ARG A 193 -23.89 -4.27 -19.18
N ASP A 194 -23.90 -3.71 -20.39
CA ASP A 194 -25.02 -2.90 -20.88
C ASP A 194 -26.32 -3.68 -21.10
N ASP A 195 -26.26 -5.02 -21.22
CA ASP A 195 -27.39 -5.94 -21.24
C ASP A 195 -27.90 -6.34 -19.84
N GLY A 196 -27.30 -5.80 -18.77
CA GLY A 196 -27.65 -6.08 -17.39
C GLY A 196 -27.07 -7.39 -16.82
N GLN A 197 -26.31 -8.16 -17.61
CA GLN A 197 -25.66 -9.37 -17.12
C GLN A 197 -24.32 -9.08 -16.44
N ASP A 198 -23.80 -10.06 -15.71
CA ASP A 198 -22.48 -9.96 -15.07
C ASP A 198 -21.37 -9.75 -16.10
N LEU A 199 -20.57 -8.69 -15.92
CA LEU A 199 -19.35 -8.46 -16.67
C LEU A 199 -18.25 -9.42 -16.19
N VAL A 200 -17.76 -10.26 -17.09
CA VAL A 200 -16.64 -11.19 -16.85
C VAL A 200 -15.49 -10.84 -17.78
N ILE A 201 -14.39 -10.36 -17.21
CA ILE A 201 -13.16 -10.04 -17.95
C ILE A 201 -12.17 -11.19 -17.77
N SER A 202 -11.64 -11.72 -18.88
CA SER A 202 -10.68 -12.81 -18.82
C SER A 202 -9.38 -12.38 -18.14
N ARG A 203 -8.76 -13.31 -17.40
CA ARG A 203 -7.49 -13.05 -16.73
C ARG A 203 -6.39 -12.67 -17.72
N ASP A 204 -6.38 -13.27 -18.91
CA ASP A 204 -5.38 -13.00 -19.94
C ASP A 204 -5.58 -11.61 -20.55
N TYR A 205 -6.82 -11.15 -20.71
CA TYR A 205 -7.08 -9.78 -21.12
C TYR A 205 -6.56 -8.78 -20.08
N ILE A 206 -6.87 -8.97 -18.80
CA ILE A 206 -6.36 -8.10 -17.73
C ILE A 206 -4.83 -8.14 -17.68
N LYS A 207 -4.25 -9.34 -17.80
CA LYS A 207 -2.81 -9.55 -17.63
C LYS A 207 -2.03 -9.03 -18.83
N GLU A 208 -2.50 -9.17 -20.06
CA GLU A 208 -1.73 -8.87 -21.28
C GLU A 208 -2.48 -7.89 -22.18
N GLY A 209 -3.74 -8.17 -22.53
CA GLY A 209 -4.54 -7.33 -23.44
C GLY A 209 -4.65 -5.86 -23.03
N MET A 210 -5.19 -5.57 -21.85
CA MET A 210 -5.34 -4.21 -21.32
C MET A 210 -3.99 -3.49 -21.21
N ARG A 211 -2.92 -4.22 -20.86
CA ARG A 211 -1.57 -3.64 -20.77
C ARG A 211 -1.06 -3.27 -22.15
N ASP A 212 -1.29 -4.11 -23.15
CA ASP A 212 -0.84 -3.84 -24.51
C ASP A 212 -1.61 -2.66 -25.12
N ARG A 213 -2.92 -2.52 -24.83
CA ARG A 213 -3.70 -1.30 -25.17
C ARG A 213 -3.11 -0.04 -24.54
N ALA A 214 -2.83 -0.08 -23.24
CA ALA A 214 -2.20 1.05 -22.55
C ALA A 214 -0.84 1.42 -23.18
N ARG A 215 0.02 0.43 -23.47
CA ARG A 215 1.32 0.66 -24.12
C ARG A 215 1.19 1.25 -25.50
N GLU A 216 0.21 0.79 -26.28
CA GLU A 216 -0.09 1.30 -27.61
C GLU A 216 -0.46 2.78 -27.54
N LEU A 217 -1.39 3.16 -26.66
CA LEU A 217 -1.81 4.56 -26.46
C LEU A 217 -0.64 5.46 -26.03
N ILE A 218 0.16 5.03 -25.04
CA ILE A 218 1.33 5.82 -24.59
C ILE A 218 2.35 5.96 -25.72
N THR A 219 2.56 4.90 -26.51
CA THR A 219 3.49 4.94 -27.66
C THR A 219 2.95 5.82 -28.79
N GLN A 220 1.64 5.91 -28.98
CA GLN A 220 1.03 6.82 -29.95
C GLN A 220 1.22 8.28 -29.54
N GLU A 221 1.10 8.60 -28.24
CA GLU A 221 1.28 9.95 -27.72
C GLU A 221 2.75 10.40 -27.69
N LEU A 222 3.62 9.60 -27.06
CA LEU A 222 5.02 9.96 -26.79
C LEU A 222 6.01 9.49 -27.85
N GLY A 223 5.54 8.71 -28.82
CA GLY A 223 6.39 7.99 -29.76
C GLY A 223 7.15 6.81 -29.12
N PRO A 224 7.88 6.03 -29.95
CA PRO A 224 8.72 4.95 -29.47
C PRO A 224 9.89 5.47 -28.64
N ARG A 225 10.34 4.68 -27.66
CA ARG A 225 11.53 4.99 -26.85
C ARG A 225 12.77 5.06 -27.73
N THR A 226 13.58 6.11 -27.53
CA THR A 226 14.87 6.26 -28.18
C THR A 226 15.93 5.36 -27.52
N ASP A 227 17.05 5.13 -28.22
CA ASP A 227 18.16 4.36 -27.64
C ASP A 227 18.79 5.08 -26.42
N LEU A 228 18.67 6.41 -26.37
CA LEU A 228 19.07 7.22 -25.21
C LEU A 228 18.14 6.99 -24.02
N ASP A 229 16.82 6.95 -24.23
CA ASP A 229 15.83 6.70 -23.18
C ASP A 229 16.02 5.31 -22.57
N ILE A 230 16.25 4.31 -23.43
CA ILE A 230 16.54 2.95 -23.03
C ILE A 230 17.80 2.91 -22.16
N ARG A 231 18.90 3.51 -22.61
CA ARG A 231 20.17 3.52 -21.88
C ARG A 231 20.04 4.19 -20.51
N ARG A 232 19.45 5.40 -20.44
CA ARG A 232 19.21 6.12 -19.18
C ARG A 232 18.37 5.32 -18.19
N THR A 233 17.35 4.63 -18.69
CA THR A 233 16.48 3.78 -17.86
C THR A 233 17.25 2.60 -17.27
N LEU A 234 18.12 1.97 -18.06
CA LEU A 234 18.93 0.83 -17.60
C LEU A 234 20.04 1.27 -16.64
N GLU A 235 20.68 2.42 -16.88
CA GLU A 235 21.68 3.00 -15.98
C GLU A 235 21.08 3.24 -14.58
N ARG A 236 19.88 3.80 -14.49
CA ARG A 236 19.17 3.99 -13.21
C ARG A 236 18.90 2.68 -12.46
N GLN A 237 18.74 1.56 -13.18
CA GLN A 237 18.45 0.25 -12.57
C GLN A 237 19.66 -0.41 -11.91
N ILE A 238 20.89 0.02 -12.21
CA ILE A 238 22.11 -0.64 -11.72
C ILE A 238 22.14 -0.68 -10.20
N GLU A 239 22.02 0.48 -9.56
CA GLU A 239 22.14 0.64 -8.11
C GLU A 239 20.80 0.44 -7.36
N THR A 240 19.70 0.21 -8.08
CA THR A 240 18.38 0.16 -7.43
C THR A 240 18.23 -1.10 -6.57
N GLU A 241 17.92 -0.95 -5.28
CA GLU A 241 17.69 -2.06 -4.34
C GLU A 241 16.30 -2.72 -4.50
N ARG A 242 15.87 -2.96 -5.75
CA ARG A 242 14.61 -3.63 -6.08
C ARG A 242 14.75 -4.55 -7.28
N TRP A 243 13.77 -5.42 -7.51
CA TRP A 243 13.76 -6.30 -8.69
C TRP A 243 13.45 -5.51 -9.97
N THR A 244 14.36 -5.54 -10.93
CA THR A 244 14.39 -4.67 -12.11
C THR A 244 14.25 -5.45 -13.42
N GLN A 245 14.21 -4.74 -14.55
CA GLN A 245 14.18 -5.33 -15.87
C GLN A 245 15.53 -5.94 -16.26
N LEU A 246 16.64 -5.35 -15.81
CA LEU A 246 17.97 -5.94 -15.93
C LEU A 246 18.01 -7.32 -15.26
N ASP A 247 17.44 -7.47 -14.07
CA ASP A 247 17.44 -8.75 -13.35
C ASP A 247 16.68 -9.83 -14.12
N ARG A 248 15.50 -9.50 -14.66
CA ARG A 248 14.72 -10.42 -15.51
C ARG A 248 15.48 -10.80 -16.78
N GLN A 249 16.23 -9.87 -17.36
CA GLN A 249 17.06 -10.13 -18.53
C GLN A 249 18.25 -11.04 -18.18
N LEU A 250 18.91 -10.82 -17.04
CA LEU A 250 20.02 -11.64 -16.56
C LEU A 250 19.59 -13.08 -16.26
N VAL A 251 18.48 -13.26 -15.52
CA VAL A 251 17.90 -14.60 -15.26
C VAL A 251 17.60 -15.32 -16.57
N ARG A 252 17.15 -14.58 -17.58
CA ARG A 252 16.88 -15.15 -18.90
C ARG A 252 18.15 -15.50 -19.67
N ASP A 253 19.16 -14.64 -19.62
CA ASP A 253 20.47 -14.87 -20.24
C ASP A 253 21.14 -16.12 -19.65
N ALA A 254 20.96 -16.36 -18.34
CA ALA A 254 21.41 -17.56 -17.65
C ALA A 254 20.76 -18.86 -18.16
N GLY A 255 19.57 -18.76 -18.78
CA GLY A 255 18.85 -19.89 -19.37
C GLY A 255 18.68 -21.07 -18.40
N LYS A 256 18.89 -22.30 -18.90
CA LYS A 256 18.77 -23.52 -18.09
C LYS A 256 19.99 -23.81 -17.21
N THR A 257 21.13 -23.18 -17.50
CA THR A 257 22.38 -23.41 -16.76
C THR A 257 22.40 -22.64 -15.46
N GLY A 258 21.57 -21.59 -15.31
CA GLY A 258 21.58 -20.71 -14.13
C GLY A 258 22.83 -19.84 -14.03
N ILE A 259 23.71 -19.91 -15.04
CA ILE A 259 24.97 -19.17 -15.13
C ILE A 259 24.88 -18.18 -16.29
N THR A 260 25.07 -16.91 -15.98
CA THR A 260 25.25 -15.84 -16.97
C THR A 260 26.74 -15.69 -17.26
N ASP A 261 27.17 -16.15 -18.43
CA ASP A 261 28.56 -16.02 -18.88
C ASP A 261 28.74 -14.67 -19.58
N LEU A 262 29.41 -13.74 -18.90
CA LEU A 262 29.81 -12.44 -19.39
C LEU A 262 31.34 -12.35 -19.56
N ALA A 263 32.05 -13.48 -19.67
CA ALA A 263 33.47 -13.42 -19.99
C ALA A 263 33.69 -12.85 -21.40
N PRO A 264 34.62 -11.89 -21.59
CA PRO A 264 34.97 -11.40 -22.92
C PRO A 264 35.50 -12.56 -23.77
N ARG A 265 34.91 -12.76 -24.96
CA ARG A 265 35.38 -13.77 -25.91
C ARG A 265 36.13 -13.07 -27.03
N ALA A 266 37.36 -13.50 -27.31
CA ALA A 266 38.24 -12.86 -28.29
C ALA A 266 37.66 -12.82 -29.72
N ASP A 267 36.68 -13.67 -30.03
CA ASP A 267 36.03 -13.78 -31.33
C ASP A 267 34.66 -13.06 -31.41
N GLN A 268 34.20 -12.41 -30.32
CA GLN A 268 32.87 -11.81 -30.25
C GLN A 268 32.93 -10.38 -29.74
N THR A 269 32.28 -9.46 -30.46
CA THR A 269 32.02 -8.12 -29.96
C THR A 269 31.12 -8.21 -28.71
N PRO A 270 31.51 -7.59 -27.58
CA PRO A 270 30.65 -7.52 -26.41
C PRO A 270 29.31 -6.88 -26.76
N ASP A 271 28.27 -7.34 -26.07
CA ASP A 271 26.95 -6.74 -26.13
C ASP A 271 27.01 -5.24 -25.76
N GLU A 272 26.21 -4.40 -26.42
CA GLU A 272 26.12 -2.96 -26.14
C GLU A 272 25.78 -2.68 -24.67
N PHE A 273 24.99 -3.55 -24.05
CA PHE A 273 24.54 -3.43 -22.65
C PHE A 273 25.42 -4.21 -21.66
N HIS A 274 26.56 -4.74 -22.11
CA HIS A 274 27.44 -5.57 -21.30
C HIS A 274 27.89 -4.89 -20.00
N ALA A 275 28.34 -3.63 -20.10
CA ALA A 275 28.78 -2.86 -18.92
C ALA A 275 27.65 -2.67 -17.90
N LEU A 276 26.42 -2.41 -18.35
CA LEU A 276 25.25 -2.24 -17.48
C LEU A 276 24.88 -3.57 -16.77
N LYS A 277 24.96 -4.70 -17.50
CA LYS A 277 24.72 -6.03 -16.94
C LYS A 277 25.76 -6.41 -15.87
N VAL A 278 27.04 -6.15 -16.13
CA VAL A 278 28.13 -6.38 -15.16
C VAL A 278 27.97 -5.47 -13.94
N GLY A 279 27.68 -4.19 -14.16
CA GLY A 279 27.42 -3.24 -13.07
C GLY A 279 26.29 -3.72 -12.18
N ARG A 280 25.16 -4.14 -12.77
CA ARG A 280 24.03 -4.68 -12.02
C ARG A 280 24.39 -5.93 -11.23
N LEU A 281 25.08 -6.90 -11.84
CA LEU A 281 25.49 -8.13 -11.16
C LEU A 281 26.41 -7.88 -9.96
N ARG A 282 27.30 -6.87 -10.05
CA ARG A 282 28.10 -6.44 -8.89
C ARG A 282 27.25 -5.87 -7.77
N THR A 283 26.24 -5.05 -8.08
CA THR A 283 25.29 -4.57 -7.07
C THR A 283 24.55 -5.74 -6.43
N LEU A 284 24.09 -6.71 -7.22
CA LEU A 284 23.43 -7.91 -6.70
C LEU A 284 24.35 -8.77 -5.82
N GLU A 285 25.65 -8.82 -6.13
CA GLU A 285 26.67 -9.49 -5.31
C GLU A 285 26.89 -8.78 -3.97
N VAL A 286 26.97 -7.44 -3.96
CA VAL A 286 27.05 -6.64 -2.72
C VAL A 286 25.81 -6.84 -1.84
N LEU A 287 24.62 -6.90 -2.45
CA LEU A 287 23.36 -7.22 -1.75
C LEU A 287 23.26 -8.71 -1.34
N GLY A 288 24.24 -9.54 -1.69
CA GLY A 288 24.30 -10.94 -1.32
C GLY A 288 23.28 -11.82 -2.05
N VAL A 289 22.69 -11.37 -3.15
CA VAL A 289 21.68 -12.11 -3.94
C VAL A 289 22.21 -12.63 -5.29
N ALA A 290 23.48 -12.36 -5.59
CA ALA A 290 24.23 -12.97 -6.69
C ALA A 290 25.65 -13.35 -6.24
N GLY A 291 26.36 -14.12 -7.07
CA GLY A 291 27.77 -14.43 -6.86
C GLY A 291 28.47 -14.89 -8.13
N GLN A 292 29.80 -14.99 -8.08
CA GLN A 292 30.63 -15.50 -9.17
C GLN A 292 30.98 -16.98 -8.98
N VAL A 293 30.87 -17.75 -10.05
CA VAL A 293 31.38 -19.14 -10.14
C VAL A 293 32.79 -19.15 -10.76
N GLY A 294 33.09 -18.15 -11.59
CA GLY A 294 34.38 -17.97 -12.26
C GLY A 294 34.50 -16.54 -12.79
N HIS A 295 35.62 -16.21 -13.43
CA HIS A 295 35.87 -14.85 -13.90
C HIS A 295 34.77 -14.40 -14.89
N SER A 296 33.99 -13.39 -14.49
CA SER A 296 32.84 -12.88 -15.25
C SER A 296 31.75 -13.92 -15.55
N GLN A 297 31.66 -14.98 -14.75
CA GLN A 297 30.59 -15.98 -14.80
C GLN A 297 29.78 -15.93 -13.51
N TRP A 298 28.52 -15.55 -13.64
CA TRP A 298 27.69 -15.16 -12.51
C TRP A 298 26.47 -16.06 -12.36
N PHE A 299 26.02 -16.26 -11.13
CA PHE A 299 24.72 -16.85 -10.83
C PHE A 299 23.91 -15.89 -9.97
N ILE A 300 22.60 -15.89 -10.18
CA ILE A 300 21.64 -15.19 -9.32
C ILE A 300 21.00 -16.24 -8.42
N LYS A 301 20.93 -15.95 -7.11
CA LYS A 301 20.36 -16.88 -6.15
C LYS A 301 18.85 -17.06 -6.40
N PRO A 302 18.27 -18.25 -6.15
CA PRO A 302 16.84 -18.50 -6.35
C PRO A 302 15.92 -17.53 -5.60
N GLU A 303 16.32 -17.10 -4.40
CA GLU A 303 15.60 -16.18 -3.52
C GLU A 303 15.78 -14.69 -3.88
N ALA A 304 16.60 -14.36 -4.87
CA ALA A 304 16.95 -12.97 -5.21
C ALA A 304 15.72 -12.10 -5.50
N GLU A 305 14.73 -12.62 -6.23
CA GLU A 305 13.51 -11.86 -6.55
C GLU A 305 12.70 -11.53 -5.30
N SER A 306 12.54 -12.47 -4.36
CA SER A 306 11.84 -12.21 -3.10
C SER A 306 12.58 -11.20 -2.22
N VAL A 307 13.90 -11.37 -2.06
CA VAL A 307 14.72 -10.48 -1.24
C VAL A 307 14.72 -9.06 -1.80
N LEU A 308 14.90 -8.89 -3.11
CA LEU A 308 14.88 -7.56 -3.73
C LEU A 308 13.50 -6.92 -3.73
N ARG A 309 12.41 -7.70 -3.75
CA ARG A 309 11.06 -7.15 -3.57
C ARG A 309 10.86 -6.62 -2.16
N GLU A 310 11.32 -7.35 -1.15
CA GLU A 310 11.26 -6.93 0.25
C GLU A 310 12.13 -5.69 0.52
N LEU A 311 13.35 -5.66 -0.02
CA LEU A 311 14.23 -4.47 0.05
C LEU A 311 13.58 -3.25 -0.60
N GLY A 312 12.99 -3.42 -1.78
CA GLY A 312 12.28 -2.35 -2.47
C GLY A 312 11.11 -1.82 -1.65
N GLU A 313 10.29 -2.71 -1.10
CA GLU A 313 9.16 -2.36 -0.23
C GLU A 313 9.62 -1.65 1.05
N ARG A 314 10.71 -2.12 1.67
CA ARG A 314 11.32 -1.46 2.83
C ARG A 314 11.79 -0.05 2.48
N GLY A 315 12.47 0.13 1.34
CA GLY A 315 12.90 1.42 0.85
C GLY A 315 11.73 2.40 0.64
N ASP A 316 10.63 1.91 0.07
CA ASP A 316 9.42 2.70 -0.16
C ASP A 316 8.76 3.12 1.16
N ILE A 317 8.76 2.24 2.17
CA ILE A 317 8.27 2.57 3.52
C ILE A 317 9.16 3.61 4.19
N ILE A 318 10.50 3.49 4.10
CA ILE A 318 11.44 4.47 4.67
C ILE A 318 11.22 5.85 4.05
N LYS A 319 11.12 5.92 2.72
CA LYS A 319 10.84 7.18 2.02
C LYS A 319 9.52 7.80 2.49
N ARG A 320 8.48 6.98 2.64
CA ARG A 320 7.17 7.40 3.12
C ARG A 320 7.25 7.98 4.53
N MET A 321 7.86 7.26 5.46
CA MET A 321 8.06 7.72 6.84
C MET A 321 8.85 9.04 6.88
N HIS A 322 9.94 9.11 6.11
CA HIS A 322 10.77 10.31 6.04
C HIS A 322 9.96 11.52 5.55
N ARG A 323 9.24 11.38 4.44
CA ARG A 323 8.34 12.42 3.91
C ARG A 323 7.32 12.88 4.95
N ALA A 324 6.62 11.92 5.57
CA ALA A 324 5.58 12.19 6.55
C ALA A 324 6.08 12.96 7.78
N LEU A 325 7.30 12.66 8.22
CA LEU A 325 7.97 13.34 9.32
C LEU A 325 8.44 14.75 8.91
N THR A 326 9.09 14.88 7.74
CA THR A 326 9.59 16.15 7.22
C THR A 326 8.47 17.16 6.97
N GLU A 327 7.34 16.73 6.41
CA GLU A 327 6.16 17.59 6.20
C GLU A 327 5.61 18.19 7.52
N ARG A 328 5.95 17.58 8.66
CA ARG A 328 5.56 18.04 10.00
C ARG A 328 6.68 18.71 10.78
N GLY A 329 7.86 18.87 10.16
CA GLY A 329 9.04 19.41 10.84
C GLY A 329 9.55 18.51 11.98
N ILE A 330 9.29 17.19 11.91
CA ILE A 330 9.76 16.23 12.91
C ILE A 330 11.07 15.63 12.39
N GLU A 331 12.17 15.89 13.09
CA GLU A 331 13.47 15.29 12.76
C GLU A 331 13.66 13.99 13.55
N ARG A 332 13.85 12.88 12.82
CA ARG A 332 14.18 11.55 13.38
C ARG A 332 15.25 10.88 12.53
N GLY A 333 16.17 10.17 13.17
CA GLY A 333 17.16 9.37 12.46
C GLY A 333 16.52 8.14 11.81
N SER A 334 17.01 7.74 10.63
CA SER A 334 16.55 6.50 9.99
C SER A 334 16.83 5.24 10.82
N ALA A 335 17.81 5.30 11.72
CA ALA A 335 18.13 4.24 12.67
C ALA A 335 17.00 3.98 13.69
N ASP A 336 16.13 4.97 13.91
CA ASP A 336 15.00 4.89 14.85
C ASP A 336 13.71 4.37 14.18
N TYR A 337 13.77 4.04 12.89
CA TYR A 337 12.62 3.54 12.14
C TYR A 337 12.42 2.04 12.36
N ILE A 338 11.23 1.67 12.79
CA ILE A 338 10.78 0.29 12.94
C ILE A 338 9.74 0.01 11.88
N ILE A 339 10.05 -0.92 10.97
CA ILE A 339 9.22 -1.31 9.83
C ILE A 339 8.78 -2.74 10.05
N ALA A 340 7.47 -2.95 10.12
CA ALA A 340 6.86 -4.18 10.58
C ALA A 340 7.28 -4.49 12.03
N ALA A 341 6.33 -4.39 12.95
CA ALA A 341 6.56 -4.75 14.34
C ALA A 341 6.93 -6.24 14.44
N GLU A 342 8.23 -6.56 14.46
CA GLU A 342 8.77 -7.91 14.66
C GLU A 342 8.42 -8.50 16.04
N SER A 343 7.80 -7.72 16.93
CA SER A 343 6.90 -8.26 17.94
C SER A 343 5.92 -7.17 18.37
N LEU A 344 4.62 -7.42 18.18
CA LEU A 344 3.55 -6.52 18.62
C LEU A 344 3.25 -6.67 20.13
N ASP A 345 4.16 -7.24 20.92
CA ASP A 345 3.87 -7.68 22.29
C ASP A 345 3.81 -6.54 23.30
N VAL A 346 4.36 -5.38 22.93
CA VAL A 346 4.25 -4.13 23.69
C VAL A 346 3.29 -3.18 22.99
N PRO A 347 2.33 -2.56 23.69
CA PRO A 347 1.47 -1.54 23.10
C PRO A 347 2.31 -0.33 22.64
N ILE A 348 2.16 0.05 21.37
CA ILE A 348 2.84 1.22 20.80
C ILE A 348 1.96 2.43 21.07
N ILE A 349 2.40 3.33 21.95
CA ILE A 349 1.73 4.61 22.22
C ILE A 349 2.57 5.73 21.62
N GLY A 350 1.93 6.69 20.95
CA GLY A 350 2.66 7.80 20.36
C GLY A 350 1.78 8.80 19.63
N ARG A 351 2.43 9.78 19.00
CA ARG A 351 1.79 10.76 18.12
C ARG A 351 1.57 10.15 16.74
N LEU A 352 0.34 10.22 16.24
CA LEU A 352 0.02 9.84 14.86
C LEU A 352 0.66 10.84 13.89
N VAL A 353 1.60 10.40 13.07
CA VAL A 353 2.27 11.22 12.05
C VAL A 353 1.47 11.18 10.76
N GLU A 354 1.09 10.00 10.31
CA GLU A 354 0.32 9.81 9.07
C GLU A 354 -0.45 8.49 9.14
N ARG A 355 -1.50 8.38 8.35
CA ARG A 355 -2.13 7.10 8.01
C ARG A 355 -2.56 7.14 6.54
N GLY A 356 -2.57 5.98 5.90
CA GLY A 356 -2.99 5.86 4.51
C GLY A 356 -3.22 4.42 4.09
N LEU A 357 -3.43 4.18 2.80
CA LEU A 357 -3.51 2.84 2.22
C LEU A 357 -2.09 2.28 1.97
N ASP A 358 -1.88 1.04 2.40
CA ASP A 358 -0.66 0.28 2.13
C ASP A 358 -0.77 -0.49 0.81
N ASP A 359 -1.95 -1.05 0.54
CA ASP A 359 -2.32 -1.66 -0.75
C ASP A 359 -3.72 -1.16 -1.09
N GLU A 360 -3.79 -0.18 -2.01
CA GLU A 360 -5.04 0.49 -2.38
C GLU A 360 -6.05 -0.46 -3.02
N LEU A 361 -5.58 -1.46 -3.77
CA LEU A 361 -6.47 -2.49 -4.32
C LEU A 361 -7.06 -3.32 -3.20
N LYS A 362 -6.26 -3.66 -2.18
CA LYS A 362 -6.75 -4.44 -1.05
C LYS A 362 -7.50 -3.66 0.01
N GLY A 363 -7.32 -2.35 0.06
CA GLY A 363 -7.82 -1.51 1.12
C GLY A 363 -7.11 -1.74 2.46
N THR A 364 -5.95 -2.43 2.46
CA THR A 364 -5.11 -2.53 3.67
C THR A 364 -4.50 -1.18 3.93
N ALA A 365 -4.33 -0.84 5.21
CA ALA A 365 -3.88 0.48 5.62
C ALA A 365 -2.54 0.41 6.31
N TYR A 366 -1.93 1.57 6.52
CA TYR A 366 -0.81 1.74 7.42
C TYR A 366 -1.03 2.96 8.30
N ALA A 367 -0.30 3.01 9.41
CA ALA A 367 -0.13 4.18 10.24
C ALA A 367 1.36 4.38 10.54
N VAL A 368 1.80 5.63 10.55
CA VAL A 368 3.12 6.04 11.03
C VAL A 368 2.92 6.70 12.39
N VAL A 369 3.56 6.15 13.43
CA VAL A 369 3.44 6.61 14.82
C VAL A 369 4.82 6.95 15.36
N ASP A 370 5.00 8.18 15.82
CA ASP A 370 6.19 8.63 16.55
C ASP A 370 5.99 8.27 18.03
N GLY A 371 6.65 7.19 18.46
CA GLY A 371 6.39 6.49 19.70
C GLY A 371 7.03 7.15 20.93
N VAL A 372 6.39 7.00 22.08
CA VAL A 372 6.95 7.45 23.37
C VAL A 372 8.22 6.69 23.77
N ASP A 373 8.51 5.57 23.10
CA ASP A 373 9.76 4.81 23.18
C ASP A 373 10.92 5.47 22.40
N GLY A 374 10.68 6.60 21.75
CA GLY A 374 11.66 7.35 20.97
C GLY A 374 11.86 6.82 19.55
N ARG A 375 11.10 5.80 19.13
CA ARG A 375 11.19 5.19 17.80
C ARG A 375 10.00 5.61 16.94
N THR A 376 10.19 5.64 15.62
CA THR A 376 9.08 5.84 14.67
C THR A 376 8.67 4.50 14.09
N HIS A 377 7.38 4.18 14.21
CA HIS A 377 6.83 2.88 13.83
C HIS A 377 5.98 3.00 12.57
N HIS A 378 6.27 2.18 11.56
CA HIS A 378 5.35 1.89 10.46
C HIS A 378 4.56 0.63 10.78
N ILE A 379 3.25 0.79 10.89
CA ILE A 379 2.32 -0.25 11.35
C ILE A 379 1.39 -0.58 10.19
N LYS A 380 1.45 -1.83 9.70
CA LYS A 380 0.49 -2.36 8.74
C LYS A 380 -0.79 -2.79 9.42
N LEU A 381 -1.92 -2.46 8.80
CA LEU A 381 -3.26 -2.64 9.35
C LEU A 381 -4.17 -3.31 8.31
N PRO A 382 -5.11 -4.17 8.74
CA PRO A 382 -5.91 -4.98 7.82
C PRO A 382 -6.85 -4.15 6.94
N HIS A 383 -7.29 -2.98 7.41
CA HIS A 383 -8.19 -2.08 6.69
C HIS A 383 -8.09 -0.65 7.20
N LEU A 384 -8.55 0.32 6.40
CA LEU A 384 -8.51 1.75 6.74
C LEU A 384 -9.17 2.09 8.09
N ASP A 385 -10.30 1.45 8.42
CA ASP A 385 -10.98 1.70 9.71
C ASP A 385 -10.11 1.29 10.92
N ALA A 386 -9.19 0.34 10.74
CA ALA A 386 -8.27 -0.06 11.80
C ALA A 386 -7.17 0.99 12.03
N ALA A 387 -6.94 1.91 11.09
CA ALA A 387 -6.03 3.04 11.27
C ALA A 387 -6.65 4.21 12.06
N GLY A 388 -7.91 4.06 12.47
CA GLY A 388 -8.65 5.13 13.13
C GLY A 388 -9.00 6.28 12.18
N ASP A 389 -9.75 7.24 12.71
CA ASP A 389 -10.22 8.40 11.97
C ASP A 389 -9.66 9.73 12.49
N SER A 390 -8.81 9.70 13.52
CA SER A 390 -8.24 10.91 14.13
C SER A 390 -7.33 11.67 13.16
N ALA A 391 -7.17 12.96 13.44
CA ALA A 391 -6.26 13.81 12.72
C ALA A 391 -4.81 13.47 13.12
N PRO A 392 -3.85 13.56 12.18
CA PRO A 392 -2.45 13.53 12.56
C PRO A 392 -2.11 14.58 13.62
N GLY A 393 -1.19 14.26 14.52
CA GLY A 393 -0.89 15.01 15.75
C GLY A 393 -1.56 14.40 17.00
N SER A 394 -2.68 13.70 16.82
CA SER A 394 -3.39 12.97 17.89
C SER A 394 -2.50 11.96 18.60
N ILE A 395 -2.79 11.70 19.88
CA ILE A 395 -2.15 10.60 20.62
C ILE A 395 -2.94 9.32 20.40
N VAL A 396 -2.25 8.29 19.95
CA VAL A 396 -2.83 7.00 19.59
C VAL A 396 -2.09 5.84 20.25
N GLU A 397 -2.77 4.70 20.31
CA GLU A 397 -2.22 3.45 20.79
C GLU A 397 -2.55 2.31 19.84
N LEU A 398 -1.54 1.51 19.49
CA LEU A 398 -1.74 0.24 18.82
C LEU A 398 -2.26 -0.79 19.81
N ARG A 399 -3.51 -1.23 19.63
CA ARG A 399 -4.15 -2.22 20.49
C ARG A 399 -4.37 -3.53 19.75
N LYS A 400 -4.12 -4.63 20.48
CA LYS A 400 -4.60 -5.97 20.14
C LYS A 400 -5.93 -6.21 20.85
N PHE A 401 -6.89 -6.79 20.16
CA PHE A 401 -8.14 -7.26 20.76
C PHE A 401 -8.61 -8.51 20.05
N GLU A 402 -9.41 -9.33 20.72
CA GLU A 402 -10.13 -10.44 20.09
C GLU A 402 -11.50 -9.92 19.63
N ASP A 403 -11.84 -10.18 18.37
CA ASP A 403 -13.17 -9.85 17.87
C ASP A 403 -14.23 -10.83 18.40
N ALA A 404 -15.50 -10.61 18.03
CA ALA A 404 -16.61 -11.46 18.46
C ALA A 404 -16.49 -12.92 17.97
N GLN A 405 -15.55 -13.21 17.06
CA GLN A 405 -15.26 -14.53 16.50
C GLN A 405 -14.00 -15.16 17.13
N GLY A 406 -13.36 -14.48 18.08
CA GLY A 406 -12.12 -14.94 18.72
C GLY A 406 -10.87 -14.74 17.85
N GLU A 407 -10.97 -14.00 16.73
CA GLU A 407 -9.80 -13.67 15.93
C GLU A 407 -9.07 -12.47 16.52
N ARG A 408 -7.74 -12.59 16.65
CA ARG A 408 -6.88 -11.50 17.10
C ARG A 408 -6.80 -10.43 16.02
N ARG A 409 -7.25 -9.23 16.35
CA ARG A 409 -7.19 -8.03 15.50
C ARG A 409 -6.29 -6.97 16.11
N VAL A 410 -5.79 -6.11 15.22
CA VAL A 410 -4.95 -4.98 15.56
C VAL A 410 -5.61 -3.71 15.02
N ALA A 411 -5.70 -2.67 15.86
CA ALA A 411 -6.22 -1.37 15.47
C ALA A 411 -5.55 -0.24 16.25
N ILE A 412 -5.58 0.94 15.66
CA ILE A 412 -5.19 2.21 16.26
C ILE A 412 -6.37 2.74 17.07
N ALA A 413 -6.19 2.80 18.38
CA ALA A 413 -7.12 3.42 19.31
C ALA A 413 -6.68 4.85 19.61
N VAL A 414 -7.62 5.79 19.53
CA VAL A 414 -7.35 7.20 19.83
C VAL A 414 -7.37 7.39 21.34
N ARG A 415 -6.28 7.90 21.90
CA ARG A 415 -6.15 8.24 23.34
C ARG A 415 -6.41 9.72 23.61
N SER A 416 -6.09 10.57 22.63
CA SER A 416 -6.43 12.00 22.59
C SER A 416 -6.48 12.46 21.14
N ASP A 417 -7.55 13.13 20.72
CA ASP A 417 -7.61 13.81 19.42
C ASP A 417 -6.80 15.11 19.40
N LEU A 418 -6.47 15.67 20.58
CA LEU A 418 -5.60 16.83 20.69
C LEU A 418 -4.14 16.43 20.53
N ASP A 419 -3.39 17.27 19.81
CA ASP A 419 -1.94 17.21 19.79
C ASP A 419 -1.33 17.50 21.17
N LEU A 420 -0.05 17.18 21.32
CA LEU A 420 0.65 17.28 22.60
C LEU A 420 0.67 18.71 23.16
N THR A 421 0.89 19.70 22.32
CA THR A 421 0.98 21.12 22.71
C THR A 421 -0.38 21.63 23.21
N SER A 422 -1.44 21.28 22.49
CA SER A 422 -2.81 21.69 22.83
C SER A 422 -3.29 21.07 24.15
N GLN A 423 -2.78 19.89 24.52
CA GLN A 423 -3.11 19.26 25.80
C GLN A 423 -2.55 20.04 27.01
N VAL A 424 -1.43 20.75 26.87
CA VAL A 424 -0.80 21.46 28.00
C VAL A 424 -1.75 22.48 28.64
N THR A 425 -2.48 23.23 27.82
CA THR A 425 -3.35 24.33 28.26
C THR A 425 -4.84 24.01 28.17
N ALA A 426 -5.20 22.78 27.80
CA ALA A 426 -6.59 22.37 27.64
C ALA A 426 -7.39 22.52 28.94
N SER A 427 -8.61 23.05 28.84
CA SER A 427 -9.52 23.20 30.00
C SER A 427 -10.09 21.86 30.49
N GLY A 428 -10.16 20.86 29.61
CA GLY A 428 -10.64 19.51 29.90
C GLY A 428 -9.56 18.53 30.32
N SER A 429 -10.00 17.31 30.63
CA SER A 429 -9.10 16.21 31.02
C SER A 429 -8.37 15.67 29.79
N THR A 430 -7.05 15.56 29.83
CA THR A 430 -6.24 15.18 28.67
C THR A 430 -5.62 13.79 28.84
N TRP A 431 -4.92 13.30 27.81
CA TRP A 431 -4.11 12.10 27.96
C TRP A 431 -2.92 12.32 28.91
N LEU A 432 -2.32 13.52 28.92
CA LEU A 432 -1.28 13.89 29.90
C LEU A 432 -1.75 13.74 31.35
N ASP A 433 -2.97 14.18 31.66
CA ASP A 433 -3.53 14.08 33.02
C ASP A 433 -3.71 12.61 33.44
N ARG A 434 -4.18 11.75 32.51
CA ARG A 434 -4.33 10.30 32.75
C ARG A 434 -2.98 9.62 32.92
N GLN A 435 -1.99 10.01 32.13
CA GLN A 435 -0.62 9.51 32.22
C GLN A 435 0.04 9.91 33.54
N ALA A 436 -0.19 11.13 34.05
CA ALA A 436 0.40 11.63 35.29
C ALA A 436 -0.11 10.91 36.55
N ILE A 437 -1.36 10.44 36.55
CA ILE A 437 -1.99 9.76 37.69
C ILE A 437 -2.09 8.24 37.52
N ALA A 438 -1.66 7.69 36.38
CA ALA A 438 -1.73 6.27 36.09
C ALA A 438 -0.92 5.47 37.12
N ARG A 439 -1.44 4.31 37.53
CA ARG A 439 -0.72 3.37 38.38
C ARG A 439 0.53 2.82 37.65
N GLU A 440 0.37 2.58 36.35
CA GLU A 440 1.42 2.09 35.46
C GLU A 440 1.48 3.03 34.25
N PRO A 441 2.19 4.16 34.36
CA PRO A 441 2.35 5.10 33.26
C PRO A 441 3.19 4.46 32.15
N ALA A 442 2.93 4.84 30.89
CA ALA A 442 3.78 4.45 29.77
C ALA A 442 5.24 4.85 30.03
N SER A 443 6.18 3.94 29.75
CA SER A 443 7.61 4.24 29.86
C SER A 443 8.03 5.22 28.75
N LEU A 444 8.59 6.36 29.15
CA LEU A 444 8.98 7.44 28.24
C LEU A 444 10.49 7.38 28.01
N SER A 445 10.91 7.28 26.74
CA SER A 445 12.32 7.32 26.33
C SER A 445 12.95 8.68 26.62
N ASP A 446 14.27 8.69 26.81
CA ASP A 446 15.05 9.91 27.05
C ASP A 446 15.14 10.84 25.83
N GLY A 447 14.89 10.33 24.62
CA GLY A 447 14.90 11.07 23.36
C GLY A 447 13.58 10.98 22.57
N GLY A 448 13.55 11.66 21.42
CA GLY A 448 12.42 11.66 20.50
C GLY A 448 11.12 12.15 21.16
N PHE A 449 9.99 11.54 20.77
CA PHE A 449 8.68 11.93 21.31
C PHE A 449 8.53 11.64 22.81
N GLY A 450 9.25 10.67 23.37
CA GLY A 450 9.28 10.41 24.81
C GLY A 450 9.77 11.62 25.62
N ALA A 451 10.76 12.35 25.11
CA ALA A 451 11.25 13.59 25.71
C ALA A 451 10.25 14.74 25.59
N GLU A 452 9.64 14.90 24.42
CA GLU A 452 8.58 15.89 24.21
C GLU A 452 7.42 15.67 25.20
N VAL A 453 7.02 14.42 25.43
CA VAL A 453 5.95 14.08 26.40
C VAL A 453 6.36 14.40 27.83
N ARG A 454 7.61 14.12 28.25
CA ARG A 454 8.08 14.47 29.60
C ARG A 454 8.02 15.97 29.85
N ASP A 455 8.51 16.77 28.91
CA ASP A 455 8.42 18.23 28.97
C ASP A 455 6.95 18.72 29.01
N ALA A 456 6.08 18.12 28.20
CA ALA A 456 4.67 18.45 28.19
C ALA A 456 3.96 18.09 29.52
N LEU A 457 4.32 16.98 30.16
CA LEU A 457 3.82 16.60 31.49
C LEU A 457 4.20 17.64 32.54
N ASP A 458 5.46 18.10 32.54
CA ASP A 458 5.93 19.13 33.47
C ASP A 458 5.18 20.46 33.25
N ARG A 459 5.07 20.93 32.00
CA ARG A 459 4.33 22.14 31.65
C ARG A 459 2.84 22.04 31.97
N ARG A 460 2.21 20.89 31.71
CA ARG A 460 0.81 20.63 32.06
C ARG A 460 0.60 20.70 33.56
N ALA A 461 1.53 20.13 34.32
CA ALA A 461 1.44 20.15 35.76
C ALA A 461 1.59 21.57 36.34
N ASP A 462 2.51 22.39 35.81
CA ASP A 462 2.60 23.82 36.17
C ASP A 462 1.32 24.59 35.83
N HIS A 463 0.71 24.29 34.67
CA HIS A 463 -0.57 24.86 34.30
C HIS A 463 -1.69 24.51 35.30
N LEU A 464 -1.76 23.25 35.73
CA LEU A 464 -2.73 22.80 36.74
C LEU A 464 -2.46 23.38 38.14
N VAL A 465 -1.19 23.62 38.50
CA VAL A 465 -0.82 24.34 39.72
C VAL A 465 -1.36 25.78 39.66
N GLY A 466 -1.19 26.46 38.52
CA GLY A 466 -1.75 27.81 38.31
C GLY A 466 -3.28 27.88 38.43
N GLN A 467 -3.97 26.77 38.18
CA GLN A 467 -5.43 26.66 38.34
C GLN A 467 -5.88 26.17 39.73
N GLY A 468 -4.96 25.91 40.65
CA GLY A 468 -5.26 25.34 41.97
C GLY A 468 -5.74 23.88 41.92
N LEU A 469 -5.47 23.16 40.83
CA LEU A 469 -5.83 21.75 40.63
C LEU A 469 -4.65 20.80 40.88
N ALA A 470 -3.48 21.34 41.19
CA ALA A 470 -2.31 20.61 41.65
C ALA A 470 -1.49 21.48 42.61
N GLU A 471 -0.65 20.86 43.43
CA GLU A 471 0.29 21.52 44.32
C GLU A 471 1.69 20.94 44.13
N ARG A 472 2.71 21.79 44.07
CA ARG A 472 4.11 21.37 43.96
C ARG A 472 4.71 21.23 45.35
N GLN A 473 5.00 19.99 45.76
CA GLN A 473 5.65 19.66 47.03
C GLN A 473 7.09 19.20 46.74
N GLY A 474 8.00 20.17 46.65
CA GLY A 474 9.39 19.93 46.23
C GLY A 474 9.46 19.42 44.79
N ARG A 475 10.02 18.21 44.59
CA ARG A 475 10.10 17.55 43.27
C ARG A 475 8.84 16.76 42.91
N ARG A 476 7.88 16.61 43.83
CA ARG A 476 6.63 15.87 43.60
C ARG A 476 5.50 16.84 43.30
N ILE A 477 4.56 16.40 42.48
CA ILE A 477 3.33 17.12 42.18
C ILE A 477 2.18 16.31 42.75
N VAL A 478 1.36 16.97 43.56
CA VAL A 478 0.16 16.38 44.18
C VAL A 478 -1.04 16.94 43.46
N PHE A 479 -1.73 16.09 42.71
CA PHE A 479 -2.94 16.47 41.99
C PHE A 479 -4.16 16.50 42.91
N ALA A 480 -5.11 17.40 42.63
CA ALA A 480 -6.38 17.43 43.33
C ALA A 480 -7.13 16.10 43.24
N ARG A 481 -7.88 15.75 44.29
CA ARG A 481 -8.76 14.58 44.26
C ARG A 481 -9.79 14.75 43.16
N ASN A 482 -10.10 13.67 42.44
CA ASN A 482 -11.04 13.68 41.30
C ASN A 482 -10.65 14.68 40.20
N LEU A 483 -9.35 14.92 39.97
CA LEU A 483 -8.83 15.83 38.93
C LEU A 483 -9.52 15.60 37.57
N ILE A 484 -9.53 14.35 37.09
CA ILE A 484 -10.05 14.00 35.76
C ILE A 484 -11.54 14.34 35.64
N GLU A 485 -12.34 14.00 36.65
CA GLU A 485 -13.78 14.29 36.64
C GLU A 485 -14.04 15.80 36.71
N THR A 486 -13.26 16.52 37.52
CA THR A 486 -13.35 17.98 37.66
C THR A 486 -13.07 18.70 36.34
N LEU A 487 -11.97 18.34 35.66
CA LEU A 487 -11.61 18.91 34.37
C LEU A 487 -12.65 18.57 33.30
N ARG A 488 -13.10 17.31 33.24
CA ARG A 488 -14.14 16.87 32.30
C ARG A 488 -15.44 17.64 32.49
N ARG A 489 -15.88 17.84 33.73
CA ARG A 489 -17.11 18.58 34.05
C ARG A 489 -16.99 20.05 33.61
N ARG A 490 -15.88 20.72 33.94
CA ARG A 490 -15.62 22.11 33.52
C ARG A 490 -15.69 22.29 32.00
N GLU A 491 -15.08 21.38 31.25
CA GLU A 491 -15.13 21.42 29.79
C GLU A 491 -16.55 21.19 29.25
N LEU A 492 -17.25 20.17 29.75
CA LEU A 492 -18.61 19.87 29.30
C LEU A 492 -19.60 20.99 29.63
N ASP A 493 -19.51 21.62 30.81
CA ASP A 493 -20.36 22.75 31.19
C ASP A 493 -20.14 23.95 30.27
N THR A 494 -18.87 24.22 29.91
CA THR A 494 -18.50 25.30 28.98
C THR A 494 -19.07 25.03 27.58
N VAL A 495 -18.88 23.81 27.07
CA VAL A 495 -19.38 23.40 25.75
C VAL A 495 -20.91 23.38 25.71
N ALA A 496 -21.55 22.87 26.76
CA ALA A 496 -23.00 22.85 26.88
C ALA A 496 -23.58 24.27 26.88
N THR A 497 -22.96 25.20 27.62
CA THR A 497 -23.39 26.62 27.64
C THR A 497 -23.30 27.24 26.25
N LYS A 498 -22.19 26.99 25.54
CA LYS A 498 -22.01 27.47 24.17
C LYS A 498 -23.06 26.90 23.21
N LEU A 499 -23.27 25.58 23.21
CA LEU A 499 -24.24 24.93 22.34
C LEU A 499 -25.68 25.35 22.64
N ALA A 500 -26.01 25.56 23.91
CA ALA A 500 -27.32 26.08 24.29
C ALA A 500 -27.56 27.49 23.75
N ALA A 501 -26.54 28.36 23.78
CA ALA A 501 -26.62 29.69 23.19
C ALA A 501 -26.75 29.67 21.66
N GLU A 502 -26.07 28.74 20.98
CA GLU A 502 -26.11 28.60 19.51
C GLU A 502 -27.40 27.96 18.99
N THR A 503 -27.94 26.98 19.71
CA THR A 503 -29.10 26.19 19.26
C THR A 503 -30.43 26.62 19.88
N GLY A 504 -30.39 27.39 20.97
CA GLY A 504 -31.57 27.76 21.76
C GLY A 504 -32.15 26.60 22.59
N LEU A 505 -31.52 25.42 22.57
CA LEU A 505 -31.96 24.24 23.32
C LEU A 505 -31.26 24.16 24.68
N PRO A 506 -31.96 23.88 25.79
CA PRO A 506 -31.30 23.69 27.08
C PRO A 506 -30.52 22.37 27.14
N HIS A 507 -29.35 22.41 27.79
CA HIS A 507 -28.59 21.19 28.08
C HIS A 507 -29.22 20.39 29.22
N LYS A 508 -29.42 19.09 29.00
CA LYS A 508 -29.89 18.13 29.99
C LYS A 508 -28.76 17.15 30.34
N PRO A 509 -28.17 17.24 31.55
CA PRO A 509 -27.11 16.32 31.95
C PRO A 509 -27.65 14.90 32.02
N ALA A 510 -26.94 13.94 31.43
CA ALA A 510 -27.30 12.53 31.51
C ALA A 510 -26.81 11.92 32.83
N SER A 511 -27.71 11.29 33.57
CA SER A 511 -27.43 10.54 34.80
C SER A 511 -27.21 9.05 34.51
N ASN A 512 -26.49 8.36 35.39
CA ASN A 512 -26.29 6.91 35.25
C ASN A 512 -27.65 6.17 35.27
N GLY A 513 -27.83 5.23 34.34
CA GLY A 513 -29.06 4.47 34.17
C GLY A 513 -30.20 5.23 33.47
N GLU A 514 -29.98 6.49 33.08
CA GLU A 514 -30.99 7.28 32.38
C GLU A 514 -31.17 6.78 30.94
N PHE A 515 -32.43 6.78 30.50
CA PHE A 515 -32.80 6.48 29.13
C PHE A 515 -32.66 7.74 28.27
N ILE A 516 -31.85 7.66 27.23
CA ILE A 516 -31.52 8.77 26.36
C ILE A 516 -32.10 8.47 24.98
N ALA A 517 -32.94 9.34 24.45
CA ALA A 517 -33.49 9.21 23.11
C ALA A 517 -33.53 10.56 22.41
N GLY A 518 -33.16 10.59 21.13
CA GLY A 518 -33.10 11.82 20.35
C GLY A 518 -32.41 11.65 19.01
N ALA A 519 -32.42 12.70 18.19
CA ALA A 519 -31.67 12.74 16.95
C ALA A 519 -30.17 12.97 17.25
N TYR A 520 -29.30 12.12 16.69
CA TYR A 520 -27.86 12.36 16.74
C TYR A 520 -27.50 13.51 15.78
N ARG A 521 -27.11 14.66 16.32
CA ARG A 521 -26.89 15.89 15.54
C ARG A 521 -25.45 16.05 15.06
N GLN A 522 -24.49 15.85 15.95
CA GLN A 522 -23.08 16.06 15.66
C GLN A 522 -22.16 15.36 16.66
N ARG A 523 -20.94 15.08 16.20
CA ARG A 523 -19.82 14.65 17.03
C ARG A 523 -19.04 15.87 17.51
N LEU A 524 -18.70 15.89 18.79
CA LEU A 524 -17.82 16.87 19.42
C LEU A 524 -16.50 16.20 19.77
N THR A 525 -15.40 16.80 19.35
CA THR A 525 -14.05 16.35 19.69
C THR A 525 -13.49 17.28 20.76
N LEU A 526 -13.46 16.81 22.02
CA LEU A 526 -13.04 17.58 23.19
C LEU A 526 -11.74 17.01 23.78
N ALA A 527 -11.08 17.75 24.67
CA ALA A 527 -9.90 17.25 25.39
C ALA A 527 -10.25 15.97 26.17
N SER A 528 -11.40 15.99 26.84
CA SER A 528 -11.90 14.86 27.65
C SER A 528 -12.37 13.66 26.85
N GLY A 529 -12.32 13.71 25.52
CA GLY A 529 -12.71 12.64 24.62
C GLY A 529 -13.80 13.08 23.63
N ARG A 530 -14.35 12.10 22.92
CA ARG A 530 -15.38 12.33 21.91
C ARG A 530 -16.77 12.21 22.51
N PHE A 531 -17.63 13.17 22.19
CA PHE A 531 -19.01 13.22 22.65
C PHE A 531 -19.97 13.32 21.46
N ALA A 532 -21.17 12.79 21.63
CA ALA A 532 -22.28 12.93 20.71
C ALA A 532 -23.31 13.89 21.32
N MET A 533 -23.79 14.82 20.49
CA MET A 533 -24.94 15.65 20.82
C MET A 533 -26.22 14.94 20.39
N ILE A 534 -27.08 14.61 21.35
CA ILE A 534 -28.37 13.98 21.13
C ILE A 534 -29.47 14.99 21.43
N ASP A 535 -30.25 15.33 20.42
CA ASP A 535 -31.33 16.32 20.49
C ASP A 535 -32.68 15.62 20.62
N ASP A 536 -33.37 15.82 21.74
CA ASP A 536 -34.68 15.22 22.02
C ASP A 536 -35.87 16.11 21.60
N GLY A 537 -35.59 17.27 20.99
CA GLY A 537 -36.57 18.28 20.58
C GLY A 537 -36.97 19.27 21.68
N LEU A 538 -36.67 18.99 22.94
CA LEU A 538 -36.93 19.87 24.10
C LEU A 538 -35.64 20.35 24.78
N GLY A 539 -34.52 19.75 24.42
CA GLY A 539 -33.17 20.00 24.93
C GLY A 539 -32.17 19.08 24.25
N PHE A 540 -30.95 19.05 24.75
CA PHE A 540 -29.94 18.12 24.26
C PHE A 540 -29.10 17.50 25.37
N HIS A 541 -28.60 16.31 25.09
CA HIS A 541 -27.66 15.58 25.94
C HIS A 541 -26.28 15.53 25.29
N LEU A 542 -25.23 15.64 26.10
CA LEU A 542 -23.85 15.34 25.71
C LEU A 542 -23.43 14.01 26.31
N VAL A 543 -23.27 12.99 25.46
CA VAL A 543 -22.94 11.62 25.88
C VAL A 543 -21.67 11.15 25.20
N PRO A 544 -20.88 10.23 25.78
CA PRO A 544 -19.71 9.70 25.09
C PRO A 544 -20.05 9.06 23.75
N TRP A 545 -19.28 9.43 22.73
CA TRP A 545 -19.48 8.94 21.37
C TRP A 545 -18.94 7.51 21.22
N SER A 546 -19.61 6.72 20.38
CA SER A 546 -19.16 5.40 19.96
C SER A 546 -19.19 5.29 18.43
N PRO A 547 -18.30 4.49 17.80
CA PRO A 547 -18.24 4.37 16.34
C PRO A 547 -19.56 3.94 15.67
N SER A 548 -20.43 3.22 16.40
CA SER A 548 -21.74 2.79 15.88
C SER A 548 -22.72 3.95 15.66
N LEU A 549 -22.56 5.07 16.38
CA LEU A 549 -23.38 6.28 16.20
C LEU A 549 -23.11 6.99 14.88
N GLU A 550 -21.91 6.89 14.33
CA GLU A 550 -21.51 7.69 13.17
C GLU A 550 -22.43 7.47 11.97
N LYS A 551 -22.90 6.22 11.79
CA LYS A 551 -23.86 5.83 10.73
C LYS A 551 -25.28 6.34 10.96
N GLN A 552 -25.57 6.93 12.11
CA GLN A 552 -26.89 7.41 12.51
C GLN A 552 -26.97 8.94 12.54
N LEU A 553 -26.04 9.66 11.90
CA LEU A 553 -26.08 11.11 11.84
C LEU A 553 -27.42 11.58 11.24
N GLY A 554 -28.10 12.48 11.96
CA GLY A 554 -29.43 12.99 11.63
C GLY A 554 -30.58 12.02 11.92
N ARG A 555 -30.31 10.79 12.38
CA ARG A 555 -31.34 9.79 12.72
C ARG A 555 -31.63 9.76 14.21
N HIS A 556 -32.83 9.32 14.55
CA HIS A 556 -33.24 9.10 15.92
C HIS A 556 -32.60 7.83 16.49
N VAL A 557 -31.98 7.96 17.66
CA VAL A 557 -31.28 6.89 18.39
C VAL A 557 -31.79 6.85 19.83
N SER A 558 -31.75 5.68 20.45
CA SER A 558 -32.09 5.50 21.87
C SER A 558 -31.07 4.63 22.57
N GLY A 559 -30.81 4.84 23.85
CA GLY A 559 -29.87 4.03 24.62
C GLY A 559 -29.97 4.28 26.12
N VAL A 560 -29.25 3.48 26.90
CA VAL A 560 -29.18 3.61 28.37
C VAL A 560 -27.77 3.99 28.78
N ALA A 561 -27.63 5.05 29.58
CA ALA A 561 -26.36 5.46 30.15
C ALA A 561 -25.83 4.42 31.14
N ARG A 562 -24.58 4.00 30.97
CA ARG A 562 -23.89 3.01 31.80
C ARG A 562 -23.08 3.67 32.91
N ASN A 563 -22.79 2.89 33.95
CA ASN A 563 -21.96 3.32 35.08
C ASN A 563 -20.49 3.58 34.72
N ASP A 564 -19.99 3.01 33.63
CA ASP A 564 -18.64 3.28 33.09
C ASP A 564 -18.59 4.57 32.24
N GLY A 565 -19.71 5.30 32.17
CA GLY A 565 -19.87 6.52 31.39
C GLY A 565 -20.20 6.27 29.91
N GLY A 566 -20.26 5.02 29.44
CA GLY A 566 -20.71 4.69 28.09
C GLY A 566 -22.23 4.76 27.92
N VAL A 567 -22.72 4.58 26.70
CA VAL A 567 -24.16 4.39 26.42
C VAL A 567 -24.34 3.10 25.63
N ASP A 568 -25.21 2.22 26.12
CA ASP A 568 -25.64 1.04 25.38
C ASP A 568 -26.74 1.45 24.39
N TRP A 569 -26.36 1.57 23.11
CA TRP A 569 -27.23 2.04 22.05
C TRP A 569 -28.14 0.94 21.50
N SER A 570 -29.39 1.33 21.26
CA SER A 570 -30.43 0.57 20.56
C SER A 570 -30.85 1.36 19.31
N PHE A 571 -30.44 0.87 18.15
CA PHE A 571 -30.82 1.45 16.86
C PHE A 571 -32.10 0.75 16.39
N GLY A 572 -33.26 1.38 16.60
CA GLY A 572 -34.57 0.77 16.30
C GLY A 572 -34.64 0.14 14.90
N ARG A 573 -35.23 -1.06 14.79
CA ARG A 573 -35.58 -1.67 13.49
C ARG A 573 -36.56 -0.75 12.75
N LYS A 574 -36.41 -0.61 11.42
CA LYS A 574 -37.44 -0.07 10.53
C LYS A 574 -38.79 -0.73 10.89
N ARG A 575 -39.67 0.01 11.56
CA ARG A 575 -41.10 -0.31 11.56
C ARG A 575 -41.59 0.01 10.15
N GLY A 576 -41.56 -1.00 9.28
CA GLY A 576 -42.41 -0.97 8.10
C GLY A 576 -43.84 -0.84 8.58
N LEU A 577 -44.54 0.20 8.11
CA LEU A 577 -45.98 0.31 8.23
C LEU A 577 -46.59 -0.86 7.45
N GLY A 578 -46.88 -1.95 8.15
CA GLY A 578 -47.87 -2.93 7.72
C GLY A 578 -49.23 -2.35 8.07
N LEU A 579 -50.07 -2.21 7.04
CA LEU A 579 -51.47 -1.80 7.12
C LEU A 579 -52.25 -2.51 8.22
#